data_AF-A0A565BAY0-F1
#
_entry.id   AF-A0A565BAY0-F1
#
_cell.length_a   1.000
_cell.length_b   1.000
_cell.length_c   1.000
_cell.angle_alpha   90.00
_cell.angle_beta   90.00
_cell.angle_gamma   90.00
#
_symmetry.space_group_name_H-M   'P 1'
#
loop_
_entity.id
_entity.type
_entity.pdbx_description
1 polymer ?
#
loop_
_entity_poly.entity_id
_entity_poly.type
_entity_poly.pdbx_seq_one_letter_code
_entity_poly.pdbx_strand_id
1 'polypeptide(L)'
;MSFANSLSSGRATLTGGWYRFERVPFRGLLLQQLASEQGSVEKTIVFSSKEIEKATESFGLDKVLGHCGQGTMYKGILDDGMLVAVKNSKVVDGDKLEEFVNEVVILSQINHRNIVKILGCC
;
A
#
# COMPACT_ATOMS: atom_id res chain seq x y z
N MET A 1 1.40 -31.00 24.13
CA MET A 1 1.06 -29.78 24.91
C MET A 1 2.39 -29.06 25.10
N SER A 2 2.71 -27.93 24.48
CA SER A 2 1.89 -26.76 24.17
C SER A 2 2.22 -26.13 22.81
N PHE A 3 1.17 -25.54 22.24
CA PHE A 3 1.07 -24.54 21.17
C PHE A 3 1.98 -23.32 21.47
N ALA A 4 2.50 -22.51 20.54
CA ALA A 4 2.03 -22.04 19.24
C ALA A 4 3.24 -21.83 18.28
N ASN A 5 3.23 -22.35 17.06
CA ASN A 5 2.62 -21.82 15.83
C ASN A 5 3.17 -20.47 15.34
N SER A 6 4.02 -20.57 14.30
CA SER A 6 4.07 -19.73 13.09
C SER A 6 4.11 -18.21 13.28
N LEU A 7 5.32 -17.64 13.36
CA LEU A 7 5.59 -16.31 12.81
C LEU A 7 5.88 -16.45 11.31
N SER A 8 4.83 -16.52 10.51
CA SER A 8 4.81 -16.01 9.14
C SER A 8 4.59 -14.50 9.28
N SER A 9 5.55 -13.58 9.11
CA SER A 9 6.06 -13.16 7.80
C SER A 9 7.33 -12.28 7.89
N GLY A 10 8.18 -12.43 8.92
CA GLY A 10 9.40 -11.64 9.07
C GLY A 10 10.67 -12.49 9.16
N ARG A 11 11.64 -12.28 8.26
CA ARG A 11 13.02 -12.80 8.46
C ARG A 11 13.66 -12.02 9.60
N ALA A 12 13.64 -12.60 10.79
CA ALA A 12 14.43 -12.13 11.92
C ALA A 12 15.80 -12.84 11.89
N THR A 13 16.87 -12.10 11.67
CA THR A 13 18.25 -12.62 11.78
C THR A 13 18.82 -12.28 13.16
N LEU A 14 19.38 -13.29 13.83
CA LEU A 14 19.99 -13.12 15.15
C LEU A 14 21.45 -12.68 14.95
N THR A 15 21.80 -11.45 15.32
CA THR A 15 23.18 -10.97 15.33
C THR A 15 23.53 -10.44 16.70
N GLY A 16 24.47 -11.09 17.40
CA GLY A 16 24.98 -10.60 18.69
C GLY A 16 23.97 -10.55 19.83
N GLY A 17 22.97 -11.45 19.84
CA GLY A 17 21.97 -11.54 20.92
C GLY A 17 20.74 -10.62 20.78
N TRP A 18 20.64 -9.88 19.68
CA TRP A 18 19.48 -9.02 19.38
C TRP A 18 18.75 -9.51 18.13
N TYR A 19 17.42 -9.41 18.14
CA TYR A 19 16.61 -9.64 16.95
C TYR A 19 16.68 -8.40 16.05
N ARG A 20 17.26 -8.57 14.87
CA ARG A 20 17.15 -7.58 13.79
C ARG A 20 15.97 -7.96 12.92
N PHE A 21 14.93 -7.14 12.96
CA PHE A 21 13.83 -7.24 11.99
C PHE A 21 14.33 -6.64 10.67
N GLU A 22 14.47 -7.47 9.64
CA GLU A 22 14.67 -6.96 8.28
C GLU A 22 13.39 -6.23 7.87
N ARG A 23 13.50 -4.91 7.62
CA ARG A 23 12.40 -4.16 6.99
C ARG A 23 12.17 -4.78 5.63
N VAL A 24 11.06 -5.50 5.47
CA VAL A 24 10.64 -6.01 4.16
C VAL A 24 10.28 -4.79 3.32
N PRO A 25 10.99 -4.52 2.21
CA PRO A 25 10.68 -3.37 1.39
C PRO A 25 9.33 -3.60 0.70
N PHE A 26 8.39 -2.67 0.87
CA PHE A 26 7.05 -2.71 0.25
C PHE A 26 7.12 -3.05 -1.25
N ARG A 27 8.06 -2.41 -1.97
CA ARG A 27 8.29 -2.67 -3.40
C ARG A 27 8.65 -4.13 -3.69
N GLY A 28 9.43 -4.78 -2.83
CA GLY A 28 9.82 -6.19 -3.00
C GLY A 28 8.62 -7.13 -2.79
N LEU A 29 7.83 -6.88 -1.75
CA LEU A 29 6.61 -7.65 -1.47
C LEU A 29 5.56 -7.49 -2.56
N LEU A 30 5.32 -6.24 -3.01
CA LEU A 30 4.41 -5.98 -4.12
C LEU A 30 4.84 -6.71 -5.40
N LEU A 31 6.13 -6.63 -5.77
CA LEU A 31 6.64 -7.34 -6.95
C LEU A 31 6.52 -8.86 -6.81
N GLN A 32 6.72 -9.42 -5.61
CA GLN A 32 6.56 -10.85 -5.37
C GLN A 32 5.11 -11.30 -5.59
N GLN A 33 4.14 -10.58 -5.01
CA GLN A 33 2.71 -10.89 -5.20
C GLN A 33 2.31 -10.74 -6.68
N LEU A 34 2.75 -9.68 -7.34
CA LEU A 34 2.47 -9.46 -8.77
C LEU A 34 3.12 -10.52 -9.68
N ALA A 35 4.30 -11.04 -9.32
CA ALA A 35 4.95 -12.12 -10.07
C ALA A 35 4.24 -13.48 -9.87
N SER A 36 3.51 -13.63 -8.76
CA SER A 36 2.76 -14.87 -8.46
C SER A 36 1.43 -14.95 -9.22
N GLU A 37 0.83 -13.80 -9.56
CA GLU A 37 -0.43 -13.75 -10.29
C GLU A 37 -0.16 -13.61 -11.80
N GLN A 38 -0.51 -14.65 -12.57
CA GLN A 38 -0.27 -14.81 -14.02
C GLN A 38 -1.13 -13.88 -14.91
N GLY A 39 -1.35 -12.64 -14.48
CA GLY A 39 -2.11 -11.62 -15.21
C GLY A 39 -1.20 -10.57 -15.83
N SER A 40 -1.59 -10.01 -16.98
CA SER A 40 -0.98 -8.79 -17.51
C SER A 40 -1.37 -7.62 -16.60
N VAL A 41 -0.64 -7.43 -15.50
CA VAL A 41 -0.89 -6.32 -14.58
C VAL A 41 -0.56 -5.04 -15.32
N GLU A 42 -1.56 -4.18 -15.56
CA GLU A 42 -1.29 -2.81 -15.96
C GLU A 42 -0.36 -2.20 -14.91
N LYS A 43 0.77 -1.66 -15.37
CA LYS A 43 1.87 -1.22 -14.53
C LYS A 43 1.41 -0.21 -13.47
N THR A 44 1.07 -0.69 -12.27
CA THR A 44 0.75 0.15 -11.11
C THR A 44 1.91 1.10 -10.85
N ILE A 45 1.65 2.40 -10.87
CA ILE A 45 2.68 3.42 -10.67
C ILE A 45 3.04 3.45 -9.19
N VAL A 46 4.33 3.39 -8.87
CA VAL A 46 4.81 3.61 -7.50
C VAL A 46 5.14 5.09 -7.39
N PHE A 47 4.32 5.81 -6.63
CA PHE A 47 4.54 7.22 -6.30
C PHE A 47 5.48 7.33 -5.10
N SER A 48 6.22 8.43 -5.02
CA SER A 48 6.95 8.80 -3.82
C SER A 48 6.04 9.48 -2.81
N SER A 49 6.36 9.35 -1.52
CA SER A 49 5.63 10.04 -0.43
C SER A 49 5.53 11.54 -0.69
N LYS A 50 6.59 12.16 -1.25
CA LYS A 50 6.64 13.58 -1.57
C LYS A 50 5.64 13.98 -2.65
N GLU A 51 5.44 13.15 -3.68
CA GLU A 51 4.45 13.41 -4.73
C GLU A 51 3.04 13.38 -4.15
N ILE A 52 2.74 12.39 -3.30
CA ILE A 52 1.43 12.27 -2.67
C ILE A 52 1.18 13.39 -1.65
N GLU A 53 2.18 13.73 -0.84
CA GLU A 53 2.13 14.86 0.10
C GLU A 53 1.87 16.18 -0.64
N LYS A 54 2.62 16.45 -1.71
CA LYS A 54 2.43 17.64 -2.52
C LYS A 54 1.03 17.67 -3.15
N ALA A 55 0.59 16.54 -3.72
CA ALA A 55 -0.70 16.44 -4.37
C ALA A 55 -1.88 16.67 -3.41
N THR A 56 -1.72 16.30 -2.14
CA THR A 56 -2.75 16.43 -1.09
C THR A 56 -2.57 17.65 -0.20
N GLU A 57 -1.65 18.56 -0.53
CA GLU A 57 -1.28 19.70 0.32
C GLU A 57 -0.98 19.26 1.77
N SER A 58 -0.13 18.25 1.91
CA SER A 58 0.26 17.61 3.17
C SER A 58 -0.91 16.99 3.95
N PHE A 59 -1.83 16.32 3.24
CA PHE A 59 -3.04 15.74 3.82
C PHE A 59 -3.92 16.77 4.56
N GLY A 60 -4.09 17.95 3.96
CA GLY A 60 -4.90 19.04 4.52
C GLY A 60 -6.33 18.60 4.84
N LEU A 61 -6.88 19.10 5.96
CA LEU A 61 -8.24 18.78 6.39
C LEU A 61 -9.31 19.27 5.39
N ASP A 62 -9.02 20.36 4.67
CA ASP A 62 -9.85 20.90 3.60
C ASP A 62 -9.88 19.99 2.35
N LYS A 63 -8.94 19.04 2.24
CA LYS A 63 -8.91 18.04 1.16
C LYS A 63 -9.65 16.76 1.51
N VAL A 64 -10.17 16.60 2.73
CA VAL A 64 -10.85 15.37 3.13
C VAL A 64 -12.12 15.18 2.30
N LEU A 65 -12.18 14.07 1.58
CA LEU A 65 -13.38 13.61 0.86
C LEU A 65 -14.26 12.72 1.75
N GLY A 66 -13.65 12.05 2.74
CA GLY A 66 -14.38 11.26 3.72
C GLY A 66 -13.48 10.34 4.54
N HIS A 67 -14.09 9.68 5.52
CA HIS A 67 -13.43 8.68 6.36
C HIS A 67 -14.00 7.29 6.11
N CYS A 68 -13.13 6.30 6.04
CA CYS A 68 -13.46 4.89 5.99
C CYS A 68 -12.84 4.18 7.21
N GLY A 69 -13.35 3.01 7.59
CA GLY A 69 -12.76 2.22 8.68
C GLY A 69 -11.27 1.92 8.47
N GLN A 70 -10.83 1.84 7.22
CA GLN A 70 -9.45 1.54 6.83
C GLN A 70 -8.56 2.78 6.64
N GLY A 71 -9.10 4.01 6.70
CA GLY A 71 -8.28 5.21 6.44
C GLY A 71 -9.08 6.46 6.12
N THR A 72 -8.37 7.54 5.76
CA THR A 72 -8.98 8.79 5.31
C THR A 72 -8.75 8.97 3.82
N MET A 73 -9.78 9.41 3.13
CA MET A 73 -9.80 9.66 1.70
C MET A 73 -9.60 11.17 1.47
N TYR A 74 -8.58 11.55 0.70
CA TYR A 74 -8.25 12.94 0.39
C TYR A 74 -8.37 13.20 -1.11
N LYS A 75 -8.72 14.43 -1.46
CA LYS A 75 -8.64 14.97 -2.81
C LYS A 75 -7.19 15.37 -3.07
N GLY A 76 -6.63 14.91 -4.19
CA GLY A 76 -5.30 15.30 -4.63
C GLY A 76 -5.29 15.83 -6.06
N ILE A 77 -4.28 16.63 -6.38
CA ILE A 77 -3.96 17.06 -7.75
C ILE A 77 -2.50 16.67 -8.02
N LEU A 78 -2.28 15.75 -8.95
CA LEU A 78 -0.93 15.36 -9.38
C LEU A 78 -0.24 16.50 -10.14
N ASP A 79 1.08 16.38 -10.34
CA ASP A 79 1.90 17.41 -11.02
C ASP A 79 1.49 17.65 -12.49
N ASP A 80 0.85 16.68 -13.12
CA ASP A 80 0.27 16.78 -14.46
C ASP A 80 -1.12 17.44 -14.48
N GLY A 81 -1.64 17.84 -13.30
CA GLY A 81 -2.98 18.43 -13.12
C GLY A 81 -4.09 17.40 -12.98
N MET A 82 -3.79 16.10 -12.96
CA MET A 82 -4.79 15.06 -12.80
C MET A 82 -5.40 15.07 -11.39
N LEU A 83 -6.73 15.15 -11.31
CA LEU A 83 -7.47 15.02 -10.07
C LEU A 83 -7.52 13.56 -9.63
N VAL A 84 -7.13 13.29 -8.39
CA VAL A 84 -7.03 11.94 -7.84
C VAL A 84 -7.66 11.84 -6.45
N ALA A 85 -8.02 10.61 -6.10
CA ALA A 85 -8.48 10.21 -4.79
C ALA A 85 -7.33 9.47 -4.07
N VAL A 86 -6.84 10.02 -2.96
CA VAL A 86 -5.73 9.43 -2.18
C VAL A 86 -6.29 8.83 -0.89
N LYS A 87 -6.24 7.50 -0.77
CA LYS A 87 -6.56 6.77 0.47
C LYS A 87 -5.29 6.70 1.33
N ASN A 88 -5.28 7.41 2.45
CA ASN A 88 -4.24 7.28 3.46
C ASN A 88 -4.70 6.24 4.50
N SER A 89 -4.12 5.04 4.42
CA SER A 89 -4.39 3.96 5.36
C SER A 89 -3.74 4.27 6.71
N LYS A 90 -4.47 4.05 7.81
CA LYS A 90 -3.89 4.24 9.15
C LYS A 90 -2.72 3.28 9.35
N VAL A 91 -1.68 3.77 10.05
CA VAL A 91 -0.39 3.12 10.33
C VAL A 91 -0.40 1.61 10.10
N VAL A 92 0.41 1.22 9.12
CA VAL A 92 0.66 -0.16 8.74
C VAL A 92 1.52 -0.80 9.84
N ASP A 93 0.90 -1.45 10.82
CA ASP A 93 1.58 -2.52 11.55
C ASP A 93 1.94 -3.65 10.57
N GLY A 94 2.95 -4.46 10.90
CA GLY A 94 3.43 -5.54 10.02
C GLY A 94 2.30 -6.46 9.51
N ASP A 95 1.27 -6.68 10.34
CA ASP A 95 0.10 -7.50 10.02
C ASP A 95 -0.81 -6.88 8.95
N LYS A 96 -0.84 -5.55 8.82
CA LYS A 96 -1.70 -4.83 7.85
C LYS A 96 -1.00 -4.54 6.51
N LEU A 97 0.31 -4.78 6.43
CA LEU A 97 1.06 -4.57 5.20
C LEU A 97 0.61 -5.55 4.12
N GLU A 98 0.38 -6.81 4.50
CA GLU A 98 -0.09 -7.84 3.58
C GLU A 98 -1.51 -7.54 3.08
N GLU A 99 -2.40 -7.08 3.95
CA GLU A 99 -3.75 -6.63 3.58
C GLU A 99 -3.68 -5.47 2.56
N PHE A 100 -2.81 -4.49 2.80
CA PHE A 100 -2.61 -3.38 1.87
C PHE A 100 -2.08 -3.84 0.51
N VAL A 101 -1.07 -4.70 0.49
CA VAL A 101 -0.52 -5.26 -0.76
C VAL A 101 -1.61 -6.02 -1.51
N ASN A 102 -2.41 -6.84 -0.81
CA ASN A 102 -3.49 -7.60 -1.42
C ASN A 102 -4.56 -6.69 -2.03
N GLU A 103 -4.98 -5.63 -1.33
CA GLU A 103 -5.90 -4.62 -1.87
C GLU A 103 -5.35 -3.99 -3.16
N VAL A 104 -4.08 -3.58 -3.17
CA VAL A 104 -3.44 -2.97 -4.34
C VAL A 104 -3.37 -3.95 -5.52
N VAL A 105 -2.97 -5.20 -5.26
CA VAL A 105 -2.84 -6.23 -6.30
C VAL A 105 -4.20 -6.52 -6.95
N ILE A 106 -5.23 -6.81 -6.15
CA ILE A 106 -6.58 -7.12 -6.66
C ILE A 106 -7.13 -5.94 -7.46
N LEU A 107 -7.06 -4.73 -6.91
CA LEU A 107 -7.64 -3.54 -7.55
C LEU A 107 -6.84 -3.09 -8.78
N SER A 108 -5.55 -3.41 -8.88
CA SER A 108 -4.73 -3.13 -10.07
C SER A 108 -5.11 -3.97 -11.29
N GLN A 109 -5.72 -5.14 -11.08
CA GLN A 109 -6.12 -6.05 -12.15
C GLN A 109 -7.55 -5.80 -12.64
N ILE A 110 -8.34 -5.05 -11.87
CA ILE A 110 -9.74 -4.78 -12.20
C ILE A 110 -9.81 -3.52 -13.06
N ASN A 111 -10.05 -3.70 -14.36
CA ASN A 111 -10.34 -2.63 -15.29
C ASN A 111 -11.78 -2.75 -15.80
N HIS A 112 -12.72 -2.13 -15.09
CA HIS A 112 -14.14 -2.15 -15.44
C HIS A 112 -14.77 -0.76 -15.31
N ARG A 113 -15.65 -0.40 -16.25
CA ARG A 113 -16.29 0.93 -16.33
C ARG A 113 -17.06 1.40 -15.08
N ASN A 114 -17.45 0.46 -14.22
CA ASN A 114 -18.23 0.73 -13.00
C ASN A 114 -17.41 0.49 -11.72
N ILE A 115 -16.11 0.21 -11.85
CA ILE A 115 -15.22 -0.04 -10.70
C ILE A 115 -14.13 1.04 -10.76
N VAL A 116 -13.75 1.55 -9.59
CA VAL A 116 -12.66 2.52 -9.51
C VAL A 116 -11.36 1.88 -9.98
N LYS A 117 -10.66 2.54 -10.88
CA LYS A 117 -9.34 2.13 -11.34
C LYS A 117 -8.29 2.65 -10.36
N ILE A 118 -7.43 1.77 -9.85
CA ILE A 118 -6.22 2.19 -9.15
C ILE A 118 -5.19 2.69 -10.17
N LEU A 119 -4.63 3.88 -9.89
CA LEU A 119 -3.54 4.45 -10.68
C LEU A 119 -2.16 4.01 -10.14
N GLY A 120 -2.05 3.89 -8.82
CA GLY A 120 -0.79 3.59 -8.18
C GLY A 120 -0.88 3.49 -6.66
N CYS A 121 0.27 3.28 -6.04
CA CYS A 121 0.46 3.20 -4.58
C CYS A 121 1.76 3.91 -4.17
N CYS A 122 1.94 4.14 -2.87
CA CYS A 122 3.15 4.71 -2.26
C CYS A 122 3.70 3.74 -1.22
#